data_AF-A0A433MLR3-F1
#
_entry.id   AF-A0A433MLR3-F1
#
_cell.length_a   1.000
_cell.length_b   1.000
_cell.length_c   1.000
_cell.angle_alpha   90.00
_cell.angle_beta   90.00
_cell.angle_gamma   90.00
#
_symmetry.space_group_name_H-M   'P 1'
#
loop_
_entity.id
_entity.type
_entity.pdbx_description
1 polymer ?
#
loop_
_entity_poly.entity_id
_entity_poly.type
_entity_poly.pdbx_seq_one_letter_code
_entity_poly.pdbx_strand_id
1 'polypeptide(L)'
;MNVYRYVFAATCPSDGDQIIYGLEVRSVERIMVERIKEVCAEWPQGFQEDIAADLVKQLGGEVTLRAQHQGVEIVTMLGSATKEPA
;
A
#
# COMPACT_ATOMS: atom_id res chain seq x y z
N MET A 1 -1.05 15.08 11.13
CA MET A 1 -0.63 13.90 10.34
C MET A 1 -1.21 12.67 11.01
N ASN A 2 -2.09 11.96 10.32
CA ASN A 2 -2.67 10.69 10.75
C ASN A 2 -1.86 9.54 10.16
N VAL A 3 -1.80 8.41 10.86
CA VAL A 3 -1.16 7.19 10.37
C VAL A 3 -2.17 6.05 10.45
N TYR A 4 -2.47 5.45 9.32
CA TYR A 4 -3.37 4.31 9.19
C TYR A 4 -2.56 3.06 8.88
N ARG A 5 -2.87 1.94 9.54
CA ARG A 5 -2.24 0.65 9.26
C ARG A 5 -3.28 -0.41 9.02
N TYR A 6 -3.08 -1.19 7.97
CA TYR A 6 -3.98 -2.28 7.61
C TYR A 6 -3.18 -3.44 7.03
N VAL A 7 -3.66 -4.66 7.26
CA VAL A 7 -3.06 -5.87 6.71
C VAL A 7 -4.08 -6.48 5.76
N PHE A 8 -3.63 -6.81 4.56
CA PHE A 8 -4.44 -7.50 3.56
C PHE A 8 -3.59 -8.51 2.81
N ALA A 9 -4.25 -9.37 2.04
CA ALA A 9 -3.59 -10.39 1.26
C ALA A 9 -3.87 -10.17 -0.23
N ALA A 10 -2.87 -10.37 -1.06
CA ALA A 10 -3.04 -10.48 -2.51
C ALA A 10 -2.17 -11.61 -3.05
N THR A 11 -2.61 -12.21 -4.15
CA THR A 11 -1.90 -13.31 -4.80
C THR A 11 -0.79 -12.75 -5.69
N CYS A 12 0.39 -13.35 -5.66
CA CYS A 12 1.43 -13.06 -6.63
C CYS A 12 1.06 -13.66 -8.00
N PRO A 13 1.02 -12.86 -9.08
CA PRO A 13 0.72 -13.39 -10.42
C PRO A 13 1.84 -14.27 -10.98
N SER A 14 3.07 -14.22 -10.43
CA SER A 14 4.21 -15.00 -10.94
C SER A 14 4.21 -16.46 -10.50
N ASP A 15 3.79 -16.76 -9.28
CA ASP A 15 3.88 -18.11 -8.69
C ASP A 15 2.59 -18.58 -8.01
N GLY A 16 1.59 -17.70 -7.86
CA GLY A 16 0.31 -18.03 -7.24
C GLY A 16 0.32 -18.01 -5.71
N ASP A 17 1.43 -17.63 -5.08
CA ASP A 17 1.51 -17.58 -3.62
C ASP A 17 0.70 -16.40 -3.08
N GLN A 18 0.06 -16.62 -1.93
CA GLN A 18 -0.64 -15.56 -1.20
C GLN A 18 0.37 -14.76 -0.38
N ILE A 19 0.50 -13.48 -0.68
CA ILE A 19 1.38 -12.54 0.02
C ILE A 19 0.55 -11.74 1.02
N ILE A 20 1.05 -11.63 2.26
CA ILE A 20 0.47 -10.77 3.30
C ILE A 20 1.20 -9.43 3.29
N TYR A 21 0.46 -8.36 3.00
CA TYR A 21 0.97 -7.00 2.93
C TYR A 21 0.63 -6.20 4.18
N GLY A 22 1.64 -5.52 4.72
CA GLY A 22 1.45 -4.43 5.68
C GLY A 22 1.38 -3.09 4.93
N LEU A 23 0.19 -2.48 4.93
CA LEU A 23 -0.02 -1.12 4.44
C LEU A 23 0.14 -0.12 5.58
N GLU A 24 0.91 0.94 5.35
CA GLU A 24 0.91 2.17 6.14
C GLU A 24 0.56 3.35 5.23
N VAL A 25 -0.41 4.17 5.64
CA VAL A 25 -0.78 5.42 4.96
C VAL A 25 -0.60 6.59 5.92
N ARG A 26 0.16 7.60 5.50
CA ARG A 26 0.33 8.86 6.24
C ARG A 26 -0.38 9.97 5.48
N SER A 27 -1.32 10.64 6.14
CA SER A 27 -2.08 11.73 5.51
C SER A 27 -2.42 12.85 6.49
N VAL A 28 -2.43 14.09 6.00
CA VAL A 28 -2.95 15.24 6.76
C VAL A 28 -4.49 15.28 6.72
N GLU A 29 -5.08 14.65 5.72
CA GLU A 29 -6.53 14.51 5.58
C GLU A 29 -7.04 13.28 6.33
N ARG A 30 -8.35 13.26 6.61
CA ARG A 30 -9.01 12.10 7.20
C ARG A 30 -9.34 11.11 6.08
N ILE A 31 -8.81 9.89 6.20
CA ILE A 31 -9.21 8.76 5.36
C ILE A 31 -10.18 7.88 6.18
N MET A 32 -11.32 7.51 5.59
CA MET A 32 -12.25 6.59 6.22
C MET A 32 -11.66 5.17 6.21
N VAL A 33 -11.78 4.45 7.33
CA VAL A 33 -11.20 3.11 7.44
C VAL A 33 -11.88 2.11 6.48
N GLU A 34 -13.16 2.33 6.20
CA GLU A 34 -13.94 1.59 5.21
C GLU A 34 -13.34 1.74 3.82
N ARG A 35 -12.95 2.97 3.43
CA ARG A 35 -12.32 3.24 2.15
C ARG A 35 -10.97 2.51 2.00
N ILE A 36 -10.16 2.46 3.07
CA ILE A 36 -8.89 1.71 3.06
C ILE A 36 -9.16 0.23 2.80
N LYS A 37 -10.16 -0.35 3.46
CA LYS A 37 -10.54 -1.76 3.29
C LYS A 37 -11.07 -2.04 1.89
N GLU A 38 -11.94 -1.16 1.38
CA GLU A 38 -12.53 -1.26 0.03
C GLU A 38 -11.44 -1.26 -1.04
N VAL A 39 -10.55 -0.27 -1.02
CA VAL A 39 -9.46 -0.16 -2.01
C VAL A 39 -8.51 -1.36 -1.93
N CYS A 40 -8.15 -1.83 -0.74
CA CYS A 40 -7.30 -3.02 -0.61
C CYS A 40 -8.01 -4.29 -1.13
N ALA A 41 -9.34 -4.37 -1.04
CA ALA A 41 -10.11 -5.52 -1.54
C ALA A 41 -10.24 -5.55 -3.08
N GLU A 42 -9.97 -4.43 -3.77
CA GLU A 42 -9.89 -4.37 -5.23
C GLU A 42 -8.65 -5.12 -5.79
N TRP A 43 -7.70 -5.49 -4.91
CA TRP A 43 -6.44 -6.15 -5.28
C TRP A 43 -6.36 -7.61 -4.79
N PRO A 44 -7.11 -8.55 -5.38
CA PRO A 44 -6.98 -9.98 -5.05
C PRO A 44 -5.69 -10.60 -5.61
N GLN A 45 -5.07 -9.98 -6.62
CA GLN A 45 -3.83 -10.39 -7.28
C GLN A 45 -3.11 -9.17 -7.84
N GLY A 46 -1.78 -9.14 -7.78
CA GLY A 46 -0.96 -8.08 -8.37
C GLY A 46 0.49 -8.08 -7.88
N PHE A 47 1.35 -7.35 -8.59
CA PHE A 47 2.71 -7.06 -8.10
C PHE A 47 2.67 -5.93 -7.07
N GLN A 48 3.57 -5.96 -6.08
CA GLN A 48 3.56 -5.01 -4.96
C GLN A 48 3.63 -3.55 -5.44
N GLU A 49 4.43 -3.29 -6.46
CA GLU A 49 4.65 -1.96 -7.05
C GLU A 49 3.39 -1.42 -7.71
N ASP A 50 2.67 -2.26 -8.46
CA ASP A 50 1.40 -1.89 -9.10
C ASP A 50 0.31 -1.62 -8.06
N ILE A 51 0.20 -2.50 -7.06
CA ILE A 51 -0.72 -2.33 -5.94
C ILE A 51 -0.43 -1.00 -5.23
N ALA A 52 0.83 -0.75 -4.83
CA ALA A 52 1.20 0.48 -4.16
C ALA A 52 0.93 1.73 -5.01
N ALA A 53 1.20 1.67 -6.32
CA ALA A 53 0.96 2.77 -7.26
C ALA A 53 -0.51 3.12 -7.40
N ASP A 54 -1.41 2.15 -7.24
CA ASP A 54 -2.85 2.39 -7.21
C ASP A 54 -3.31 2.87 -5.83
N LEU A 55 -2.83 2.26 -4.74
CA LEU A 55 -3.16 2.67 -3.37
C LEU A 55 -2.86 4.15 -3.13
N VAL A 56 -1.72 4.67 -3.60
CA VAL A 56 -1.37 6.09 -3.45
C VAL A 56 -2.29 7.00 -4.28
N LYS A 57 -2.76 6.56 -5.45
CA LYS A 57 -3.72 7.32 -6.27
C LYS A 57 -5.10 7.37 -5.61
N GLN A 58 -5.54 6.26 -5.01
CA GLN A 58 -6.88 6.13 -4.45
C GLN A 58 -7.01 6.69 -3.02
N LEU A 59 -5.95 6.60 -2.21
CA LEU A 59 -5.94 7.03 -0.81
C LEU A 59 -5.24 8.37 -0.60
N GLY A 60 -4.40 8.79 -1.54
CA GLY A 60 -3.53 9.97 -1.39
C GLY A 60 -2.46 9.78 -0.31
N GLY A 61 -1.81 10.88 0.07
CA GLY A 61 -0.79 10.89 1.12
C GLY A 61 0.49 10.13 0.76
N GLU A 62 1.18 9.64 1.78
CA GLU A 62 2.35 8.76 1.65
C GLU A 62 1.91 7.32 1.94
N VAL A 63 2.19 6.42 1.02
CA VAL A 63 1.90 4.99 1.12
C VAL A 63 3.21 4.22 1.26
N THR A 64 3.28 3.36 2.27
CA THR A 64 4.31 2.33 2.40
C THR A 64 3.64 0.98 2.38
N LEU A 65 4.05 0.13 1.45
CA LEU A 65 3.61 -1.26 1.35
C LEU A 65 4.82 -2.17 1.62
N ARG A 66 4.68 -3.08 2.58
CA ARG A 66 5.74 -4.02 2.98
C ARG A 66 5.22 -5.44 2.95
N ALA A 67 6.01 -6.34 2.37
CA ALA A 67 5.76 -7.78 2.44
C ALA A 67 7.05 -8.59 2.37
N GLN A 68 6.91 -9.88 2.65
CA GLN A 68 7.92 -10.92 2.41
C GLN A 68 7.39 -11.86 1.33
N HIS A 69 8.21 -12.13 0.31
CA HIS A 69 7.86 -13.06 -0.77
C HIS A 69 9.11 -13.86 -1.18
N GLN A 70 9.01 -15.19 -1.18
CA GLN A 70 10.14 -16.10 -1.46
C GLN A 70 11.43 -15.79 -0.65
N GLY A 71 11.28 -15.36 0.60
CA GLY A 71 12.40 -15.00 1.48
C GLY A 71 13.02 -13.62 1.21
N VAL A 72 12.43 -12.83 0.32
CA VAL A 72 12.82 -11.45 0.03
C VAL A 72 11.83 -10.48 0.66
N GLU A 73 12.33 -9.52 1.43
CA GLU A 73 11.52 -8.39 1.89
C GLU A 73 11.45 -7.33 0.79
N ILE A 74 10.24 -6.90 0.48
CA ILE A 74 9.97 -5.86 -0.51
C ILE A 74 9.29 -4.70 0.21
N VAL A 75 9.81 -3.49 0.02
CA VAL A 75 9.24 -2.26 0.58
C VAL A 75 9.06 -1.25 -0.54
N THR A 76 7.80 -0.94 -0.86
CA THR A 76 7.45 0.08 -1.86
C THR A 76 6.94 1.31 -1.13
N MET A 77 7.57 2.46 -1.38
CA MET A 77 7.21 3.75 -0.78
C MET A 77 6.83 4.73 -1.88
N LEU A 78 5.65 5.33 -1.79
CA LEU A 78 5.12 6.28 -2.79
C LEU A 78 4.43 7.45 -2.08
N GLY A 79 4.36 8.59 -2.77
CA GLY A 79 3.86 9.84 -2.21
C GLY A 79 4.99 10.87 -2.06
N SER A 80 4.63 12.15 -2.05
CA SER A 80 5.62 13.21 -1.95
C SER A 80 6.10 13.35 -0.52
N ALA A 81 7.39 13.05 -0.28
CA ALA A 81 8.15 13.87 0.65
C ALA A 81 7.93 15.33 0.20
N THR A 82 7.43 16.17 1.09
CA THR A 82 7.29 17.60 0.86
C THR A 82 8.57 18.09 0.20
N LYS A 83 8.49 18.57 -1.06
CA LYS A 83 9.58 19.40 -1.59
C LYS A 83 9.67 20.58 -0.64
N GLU A 84 10.77 20.68 0.10
CA GLU A 84 11.09 21.93 0.79
C GLU A 84 11.07 23.05 -0.27
N PRO A 85 10.33 24.14 -0.04
CA PRO A 85 10.36 25.27 -0.95
C PRO A 85 11.80 25.81 -0.99
N ALA A 86 12.32 25.95 -2.22
CA ALA A 86 13.58 26.61 -2.49
C ALA A 86 13.57 28.08 -2.05
#